data_AF-A0A3D1D0D6-F1
#
_entry.id   AF-A0A3D1D0D6-F1
#
_cell.length_a   1.000
_cell.length_b   1.000
_cell.length_c   1.000
_cell.angle_alpha   90.00
_cell.angle_beta   90.00
_cell.angle_gamma   90.00
#
_symmetry.space_group_name_H-M   'P 1'
#
loop_
_entity.id
_entity.type
_entity.pdbx_description
1 polymer ?
#
loop_
_entity_poly.entity_id
_entity_poly.type
_entity_poly.pdbx_seq_one_letter_code
_entity_poly.pdbx_strand_id
1 'polypeptide(L)'
;DIFTNSAQIKGAKDLIFTGHRDNGFNALWAVTNDGQYPVEYSARLEHVDVIPDKTFDSNIYSTLSTVQRPFHLANICPGTWGPQCISLSGNARQRVIITENEIFVCNMSLSEAYGNPINRDNTNTEVLFKPYPVAFYSGALSSVSYVCFFDMTNHCFKKPAHKVLSSATKCAKPTSDSGSPFYFDQNNYTPVRQIVYGENGYGNDGRSYALMTDSDGNYYVYSFTAPTAYTSDPIKHYARKIDLSVATDFAKASHYAFFSNQMIILYSVGNVLYAYDYNRNDVKSIDMGAEITYLAMEHQSSLTPTDFVVATYSNSEKGIVRKYSIADNVNSIEITPHAREVWKTGLKVVRVLWKYSNY
;
A
#
# COMPACT_ATOMS: atom_id res chain seq x y z
N ASP A 1 -19.53 -19.84 -2.96
CA ASP A 1 -18.68 -18.66 -2.74
C ASP A 1 -19.04 -18.02 -1.42
N ILE A 2 -18.07 -17.47 -0.69
CA ILE A 2 -18.33 -16.77 0.59
C ILE A 2 -18.93 -15.39 0.30
N PHE A 3 -18.57 -14.73 -0.81
CA PHE A 3 -19.15 -13.44 -1.19
C PHE A 3 -20.40 -13.63 -2.06
N THR A 4 -21.54 -13.12 -1.63
CA THR A 4 -22.84 -13.29 -2.33
C THR A 4 -22.98 -12.37 -3.54
N ASN A 5 -22.48 -11.13 -3.45
CA ASN A 5 -22.59 -10.10 -4.48
C ASN A 5 -24.04 -9.77 -4.90
N SER A 6 -24.94 -9.56 -3.93
CA SER A 6 -26.33 -9.19 -4.24
C SER A 6 -26.43 -7.86 -4.99
N ALA A 7 -25.45 -6.98 -4.78
CA ALA A 7 -25.34 -5.70 -5.48
C ALA A 7 -24.82 -5.82 -6.94
N GLN A 8 -24.45 -7.02 -7.39
CA GLN A 8 -23.95 -7.30 -8.75
C GLN A 8 -22.79 -6.40 -9.19
N ILE A 9 -21.89 -6.05 -8.26
CA ILE A 9 -20.75 -5.17 -8.53
C ILE A 9 -19.76 -5.86 -9.47
N LYS A 10 -19.13 -5.08 -10.35
CA LYS A 10 -18.18 -5.53 -11.38
C LYS A 10 -16.99 -4.58 -11.46
N GLY A 11 -15.95 -4.98 -12.19
CA GLY A 11 -14.77 -4.14 -12.43
C GLY A 11 -13.92 -3.96 -11.18
N ALA A 12 -13.61 -5.06 -10.48
CA ALA A 12 -12.79 -5.05 -9.27
C ALA A 12 -11.45 -4.35 -9.52
N LYS A 13 -11.06 -3.46 -8.60
CA LYS A 13 -9.82 -2.69 -8.64
C LYS A 13 -8.98 -2.91 -7.40
N ASP A 14 -9.59 -2.93 -6.22
CA ASP A 14 -8.89 -3.18 -4.96
C ASP A 14 -9.83 -3.76 -3.89
N LEU A 15 -9.23 -4.28 -2.83
CA LEU A 15 -9.85 -4.69 -1.59
C LEU A 15 -9.02 -4.13 -0.44
N ILE A 16 -9.67 -3.43 0.50
CA ILE A 16 -9.00 -2.78 1.63
C ILE A 16 -9.58 -3.33 2.93
N PHE A 17 -8.71 -3.84 3.81
CA PHE A 17 -9.10 -4.39 5.11
C PHE A 17 -8.26 -3.78 6.25
N THR A 18 -8.92 -3.27 7.29
CA THR A 18 -8.25 -2.63 8.43
C THR A 18 -8.17 -3.51 9.68
N GLY A 19 -8.58 -4.78 9.58
CA GLY A 19 -8.47 -5.77 10.64
C GLY A 19 -9.79 -6.07 11.32
N HIS A 20 -9.74 -6.99 12.28
CA HIS A 20 -10.93 -7.43 13.03
C HIS A 20 -10.76 -7.41 14.56
N ARG A 21 -9.60 -7.81 15.06
CA ARG A 21 -9.43 -8.20 16.47
C ARG A 21 -9.24 -6.99 17.41
N ASP A 22 -9.95 -7.02 18.54
CA ASP A 22 -9.73 -6.24 19.78
C ASP A 22 -10.20 -4.78 19.88
N ASN A 23 -10.81 -4.15 18.86
CA ASN A 23 -11.18 -2.72 19.01
C ASN A 23 -12.38 -2.19 18.21
N GLY A 24 -13.06 -3.02 17.40
CA GLY A 24 -14.28 -2.61 16.68
C GLY A 24 -14.05 -1.61 15.54
N PHE A 25 -12.79 -1.25 15.25
CA PHE A 25 -12.41 -0.25 14.25
C PHE A 25 -12.15 -0.86 12.87
N ASN A 26 -13.06 -1.74 12.47
CA ASN A 26 -12.89 -2.62 11.34
C ASN A 26 -13.57 -2.04 10.11
N ALA A 27 -12.94 -2.22 8.96
CA ALA A 27 -13.49 -1.84 7.68
C ALA A 27 -13.00 -2.84 6.64
N LEU A 28 -13.91 -3.34 5.81
CA LEU A 28 -13.61 -4.03 4.57
C LEU A 28 -14.31 -3.27 3.46
N TRP A 29 -13.56 -2.84 2.45
CA TRP A 29 -14.09 -2.10 1.31
C TRP A 29 -13.65 -2.77 0.03
N ALA A 30 -14.60 -3.07 -0.84
CA ALA A 30 -14.35 -3.41 -2.23
C ALA A 30 -14.35 -2.13 -3.06
N VAL A 31 -13.29 -1.89 -3.81
CA VAL A 31 -13.18 -0.77 -4.74
C VAL A 31 -13.27 -1.32 -6.16
N THR A 32 -14.14 -0.72 -6.97
CA THR A 32 -14.30 -1.02 -8.39
C THR A 32 -13.92 0.19 -9.23
N ASN A 33 -13.98 0.04 -10.55
CA ASN A 33 -13.83 1.17 -11.47
C ASN A 33 -14.90 2.26 -11.26
N ASP A 34 -16.09 1.86 -10.84
CA ASP A 34 -17.28 2.71 -10.83
C ASP A 34 -17.74 3.09 -9.41
N GLY A 35 -17.12 2.57 -8.35
CA GLY A 35 -17.52 2.88 -6.99
C GLY A 35 -16.70 2.20 -5.89
N GLN A 36 -17.11 2.43 -4.65
CA GLN A 36 -16.61 1.74 -3.48
C GLN A 36 -17.75 1.25 -2.60
N TYR A 37 -17.61 0.04 -2.08
CA TYR A 37 -18.66 -0.69 -1.39
C TYR A 37 -18.14 -1.21 -0.05
N PRO A 38 -18.76 -0.84 1.08
CA PRO A 38 -18.45 -1.47 2.35
C PRO A 38 -18.94 -2.92 2.30
N VAL A 39 -18.09 -3.86 2.69
CA VAL A 39 -18.40 -5.30 2.70
C VAL A 39 -18.39 -5.78 4.13
N GLU A 40 -19.26 -6.73 4.44
CA GLU A 40 -19.25 -7.40 5.73
C GLU A 40 -17.89 -8.09 5.98
N TYR A 41 -17.30 -7.82 7.14
CA TYR A 41 -15.93 -8.23 7.46
C TYR A 41 -15.86 -9.32 8.53
N SER A 42 -16.97 -9.66 9.18
CA SER A 42 -16.99 -10.62 10.30
C SER A 42 -16.51 -12.00 9.84
N ALA A 43 -15.65 -12.65 10.62
CA ALA A 43 -15.22 -14.02 10.36
C ALA A 43 -16.30 -15.06 10.68
N ARG A 44 -17.32 -14.66 11.47
CA ARG A 44 -18.46 -15.51 11.87
C ARG A 44 -19.51 -15.73 10.80
N LEU A 45 -19.50 -14.90 9.77
CA LEU A 45 -20.52 -14.95 8.74
C LEU A 45 -20.17 -16.07 7.74
N GLU A 46 -21.11 -16.97 7.52
CA GLU A 46 -21.01 -18.03 6.51
C GLU A 46 -20.89 -17.44 5.09
N HIS A 47 -21.60 -16.32 4.87
CA HIS A 47 -21.54 -15.53 3.65
C HIS A 47 -21.40 -14.04 4.00
N VAL A 48 -20.69 -13.29 3.16
CA VAL A 48 -20.53 -11.84 3.27
C VAL A 48 -21.12 -11.16 2.04
N ASP A 49 -21.68 -9.97 2.22
CA ASP A 49 -22.16 -9.14 1.11
C ASP A 49 -21.81 -7.66 1.29
N VAL A 50 -22.17 -6.85 0.30
CA VAL A 50 -22.16 -5.39 0.41
C VAL A 50 -23.15 -4.96 1.49
N ILE A 51 -22.71 -4.08 2.38
CA ILE A 51 -23.56 -3.51 3.42
C ILE A 51 -24.44 -2.42 2.76
N PRO A 52 -25.78 -2.58 2.72
CA PRO A 52 -26.67 -1.62 2.07
C PRO A 52 -26.67 -0.28 2.82
N ASP A 53 -27.01 0.78 2.09
CA ASP A 53 -27.22 2.16 2.58
C ASP A 53 -26.03 2.80 3.30
N LYS A 54 -24.86 2.17 3.28
CA LYS A 54 -23.60 2.76 3.77
C LYS A 54 -22.79 3.29 2.60
N THR A 55 -22.59 4.60 2.59
CA THR A 55 -21.69 5.26 1.65
C THR A 55 -20.45 5.75 2.37
N PHE A 56 -19.35 5.83 1.63
CA PHE A 56 -18.13 6.42 2.13
C PHE A 56 -18.32 7.91 2.49
N ASP A 57 -19.05 8.62 1.63
CA ASP A 57 -19.35 10.04 1.72
C ASP A 57 -20.08 10.48 2.99
N SER A 58 -20.88 9.60 3.62
CA SER A 58 -21.72 9.94 4.77
C SER A 58 -20.94 10.28 6.03
N ASN A 59 -19.66 9.93 6.10
CA ASN A 59 -18.82 10.17 7.26
C ASN A 59 -17.90 11.40 7.10
N ILE A 60 -17.94 12.08 5.95
CA ILE A 60 -17.06 13.21 5.64
C ILE A 60 -17.86 14.51 5.69
N TYR A 61 -17.35 15.51 6.40
CA TYR A 61 -17.99 16.81 6.66
C TYR A 61 -17.01 17.94 6.34
N SER A 62 -16.47 17.94 5.11
CA SER A 62 -15.59 19.01 4.66
C SER A 62 -16.38 20.29 4.34
N THR A 63 -15.79 21.42 4.69
CA THR A 63 -16.25 22.77 4.40
C THR A 63 -15.43 23.45 3.29
N LEU A 64 -14.42 22.79 2.72
CA LEU A 64 -13.58 23.37 1.68
C LEU A 64 -14.31 23.33 0.34
N SER A 65 -14.34 24.45 -0.39
CA SER A 65 -15.06 24.53 -1.67
C SER A 65 -14.38 23.74 -2.80
N THR A 66 -13.10 23.44 -2.64
CA THR A 66 -12.28 22.66 -3.60
C THR A 66 -12.51 21.16 -3.53
N VAL A 67 -13.17 20.67 -2.47
CA VAL A 67 -13.44 19.24 -2.29
C VAL A 67 -14.66 18.85 -3.12
N GLN A 68 -14.48 17.88 -4.02
CA GLN A 68 -15.53 17.41 -4.92
C GLN A 68 -16.05 16.03 -4.51
N ARG A 69 -17.36 15.84 -4.66
CA ARG A 69 -18.05 14.57 -4.40
C ARG A 69 -18.58 13.98 -5.71
N PRO A 70 -18.75 12.65 -5.82
CA PRO A 70 -18.42 11.64 -4.81
C PRO A 70 -16.91 11.48 -4.63
N PHE A 71 -16.49 11.03 -3.45
CA PHE A 71 -15.08 10.67 -3.25
C PHE A 71 -14.77 9.36 -3.95
N HIS A 72 -13.51 9.17 -4.37
CA HIS A 72 -13.03 7.91 -4.92
C HIS A 72 -11.98 7.31 -3.98
N LEU A 73 -12.35 6.26 -3.25
CA LEU A 73 -11.49 5.64 -2.24
C LEU A 73 -10.25 5.02 -2.89
N ALA A 74 -9.07 5.36 -2.39
CA ALA A 74 -7.80 4.79 -2.84
C ALA A 74 -7.14 3.92 -1.77
N ASN A 75 -7.21 4.31 -0.49
CA ASN A 75 -6.65 3.53 0.61
C ASN A 75 -7.28 3.89 1.96
N ILE A 76 -7.29 2.94 2.90
CA ILE A 76 -7.56 3.17 4.32
C ILE A 76 -6.40 2.59 5.11
N CYS A 77 -5.78 3.41 5.95
CA CYS A 77 -4.71 2.98 6.83
C CYS A 77 -4.97 3.40 8.30
N PRO A 78 -4.28 2.77 9.27
CA PRO A 78 -3.39 1.63 9.13
C PRO A 78 -4.12 0.32 8.76
N GLY A 79 -3.40 -0.63 8.14
CA GLY A 79 -3.93 -1.94 7.73
C GLY A 79 -3.99 -2.96 8.88
N THR A 80 -3.68 -4.22 8.57
CA THR A 80 -3.69 -5.34 9.53
C THR A 80 -2.29 -5.80 9.93
N TRP A 81 -2.20 -6.43 11.10
CA TRP A 81 -0.99 -7.07 11.60
C TRP A 81 -1.23 -8.54 11.91
N GLY A 82 -0.36 -9.37 11.34
CA GLY A 82 -0.21 -10.79 11.66
C GLY A 82 -1.42 -11.67 11.33
N PRO A 83 -1.32 -12.98 11.67
CA PRO A 83 -2.27 -13.99 11.22
C PRO A 83 -3.67 -13.77 11.79
N GLN A 84 -3.73 -13.09 12.94
CA GLN A 84 -4.97 -12.75 13.64
C GLN A 84 -5.65 -11.49 13.09
N CYS A 85 -5.06 -10.84 12.09
CA CYS A 85 -5.58 -9.62 11.47
C CYS A 85 -5.89 -8.53 12.50
N ILE A 86 -4.96 -8.30 13.43
CA ILE A 86 -5.09 -7.25 14.44
C ILE A 86 -5.10 -5.90 13.71
N SER A 87 -6.05 -5.03 14.04
CA SER A 87 -6.06 -3.70 13.44
C SER A 87 -4.84 -2.90 13.90
N LEU A 88 -4.02 -2.42 12.96
CA LEU A 88 -2.85 -1.59 13.27
C LEU A 88 -3.21 -0.21 13.81
N SER A 89 -4.48 0.19 13.71
CA SER A 89 -4.99 1.32 14.49
C SER A 89 -4.80 1.08 15.98
N GLY A 90 -4.88 -0.17 16.45
CA GLY A 90 -4.51 -0.59 17.81
C GLY A 90 -4.99 0.36 18.91
N ASN A 91 -4.08 0.70 19.82
CA ASN A 91 -4.28 1.72 20.87
C ASN A 91 -4.21 3.15 20.34
N ALA A 92 -3.68 3.37 19.14
CA ALA A 92 -3.63 4.70 18.53
C ALA A 92 -5.04 5.17 18.15
N ARG A 93 -5.95 4.27 17.76
CA ARG A 93 -7.34 4.60 17.39
C ARG A 93 -7.42 5.63 16.25
N GLN A 94 -6.45 5.58 15.34
CA GLN A 94 -6.39 6.48 14.19
C GLN A 94 -6.89 5.78 12.93
N ARG A 95 -7.54 6.57 12.07
CA ARG A 95 -7.76 6.17 10.69
C ARG A 95 -7.38 7.33 9.77
N VAL A 96 -6.63 6.97 8.75
CA VAL A 96 -6.34 7.85 7.61
C VAL A 96 -7.06 7.25 6.42
N ILE A 97 -7.78 8.09 5.70
CA ILE A 97 -8.32 7.74 4.40
C ILE A 97 -7.61 8.56 3.35
N ILE A 98 -7.18 7.87 2.29
CA ILE A 98 -6.67 8.49 1.08
C ILE A 98 -7.69 8.23 -0.02
N THR A 99 -8.18 9.29 -0.64
CA THR A 99 -8.97 9.23 -1.87
C THR A 99 -8.07 9.59 -3.05
N GLU A 100 -8.62 9.72 -4.26
CA GLU A 100 -7.87 10.21 -5.41
C GLU A 100 -7.24 11.61 -5.19
N ASN A 101 -7.89 12.47 -4.40
CA ASN A 101 -7.51 13.89 -4.26
C ASN A 101 -7.33 14.36 -2.81
N GLU A 102 -7.79 13.61 -1.82
CA GLU A 102 -7.87 14.04 -0.43
C GLU A 102 -7.17 13.07 0.53
N ILE A 103 -6.67 13.62 1.64
CA ILE A 103 -6.26 12.85 2.81
C ILE A 103 -7.11 13.29 4.00
N PHE A 104 -7.94 12.38 4.49
CA PHE A 104 -8.74 12.58 5.70
C PHE A 104 -8.13 11.83 6.87
N VAL A 105 -8.27 12.39 8.07
CA VAL A 105 -7.82 11.76 9.31
C VAL A 105 -8.92 11.85 10.36
N CYS A 106 -9.06 10.80 11.17
CA CYS A 106 -9.96 10.81 12.32
C CYS A 106 -9.39 10.06 13.52
N ASN A 107 -9.99 10.34 14.68
CA ASN A 107 -9.81 9.59 15.90
C ASN A 107 -11.06 8.74 16.15
N MET A 108 -10.93 7.44 15.96
CA MET A 108 -12.03 6.49 16.06
C MET A 108 -12.53 6.26 17.50
N SER A 109 -11.86 6.79 18.53
CA SER A 109 -12.38 6.74 19.91
C SER A 109 -13.70 7.49 20.09
N LEU A 110 -13.93 8.52 19.27
CA LEU A 110 -15.06 9.44 19.42
C LEU A 110 -16.20 9.03 18.48
N SER A 111 -15.89 8.97 17.19
CA SER A 111 -16.78 8.52 16.12
C SER A 111 -15.95 8.37 14.84
N GLU A 112 -16.46 7.61 13.88
CA GLU A 112 -15.93 7.66 12.52
C GLU A 112 -16.54 8.86 11.77
N ALA A 113 -15.91 10.02 11.95
CA ALA A 113 -16.27 11.26 11.28
C ALA A 113 -15.01 12.03 10.87
N TYR A 114 -15.01 12.57 9.65
CA TYR A 114 -13.87 13.25 9.05
C TYR A 114 -14.22 14.70 8.75
N GLY A 115 -13.35 15.62 9.17
CA GLY A 115 -13.46 17.04 8.84
C GLY A 115 -12.81 17.37 7.50
N ASN A 116 -12.21 18.56 7.44
CA ASN A 116 -11.45 18.99 6.27
C ASN A 116 -10.22 18.11 6.01
N PRO A 117 -9.89 17.86 4.74
CA PRO A 117 -8.71 17.10 4.38
C PRO A 117 -7.43 17.85 4.77
N ILE A 118 -6.37 17.10 5.06
CA ILE A 118 -5.11 17.62 5.62
C ILE A 118 -4.02 17.80 4.58
N ASN A 119 -4.21 17.33 3.34
CA ASN A 119 -3.22 17.40 2.26
C ASN A 119 -3.10 18.79 1.64
N ARG A 120 -2.75 19.76 2.50
CA ARG A 120 -2.49 21.16 2.18
C ARG A 120 -1.28 21.66 2.96
N ASP A 121 -0.58 22.65 2.44
CA ASP A 121 0.63 23.21 3.07
C ASP A 121 0.35 24.29 4.14
N ASN A 122 -0.84 24.88 4.08
CA ASN A 122 -1.29 25.91 5.00
C ASN A 122 -2.76 25.70 5.37
N THR A 123 -3.16 25.98 6.60
CA THR A 123 -4.55 25.85 7.05
C THR A 123 -5.49 26.87 6.40
N ASN A 124 -4.93 27.97 5.87
CA ASN A 124 -5.68 29.07 5.25
C ASN A 124 -5.86 28.88 3.74
N THR A 125 -5.31 27.82 3.15
CA THR A 125 -5.55 27.48 1.74
C THR A 125 -6.56 26.34 1.64
N GLU A 126 -7.34 26.39 0.57
CA GLU A 126 -8.20 25.29 0.12
C GLU A 126 -7.53 24.43 -0.95
N VAL A 127 -6.35 24.84 -1.44
CA VAL A 127 -5.60 24.07 -2.44
C VAL A 127 -5.06 22.81 -1.82
N LEU A 128 -5.47 21.66 -2.35
CA LEU A 128 -5.02 20.34 -1.97
C LEU A 128 -3.94 19.87 -2.95
N PHE A 129 -2.92 19.19 -2.43
CA PHE A 129 -1.98 18.46 -3.26
C PHE A 129 -2.49 17.05 -3.55
N LYS A 130 -2.21 16.49 -4.73
CA LYS A 130 -2.61 15.13 -5.08
C LYS A 130 -1.80 14.10 -4.25
N PRO A 131 -2.43 13.25 -3.43
CA PRO A 131 -1.72 12.26 -2.65
C PRO A 131 -1.38 11.02 -3.50
N TYR A 132 -0.20 10.44 -3.27
CA TYR A 132 0.05 9.05 -3.66
C TYR A 132 -0.78 8.11 -2.77
N PRO A 133 -1.39 7.02 -3.29
CA PRO A 133 -2.36 6.19 -2.56
C PRO A 133 -1.75 5.27 -1.48
N VAL A 134 -0.66 5.68 -0.84
CA VAL A 134 0.01 4.96 0.24
C VAL A 134 0.37 5.93 1.36
N ALA A 135 -0.02 5.56 2.57
CA ALA A 135 0.54 6.11 3.80
C ALA A 135 1.73 5.24 4.22
N PHE A 136 2.90 5.85 4.32
CA PHE A 136 4.11 5.19 4.76
C PHE A 136 4.17 5.12 6.29
N TYR A 137 4.37 3.92 6.82
CA TYR A 137 4.52 3.61 8.25
C TYR A 137 5.35 2.33 8.42
N SER A 138 5.83 2.04 9.63
CA SER A 138 6.54 0.77 9.84
C SER A 138 5.59 -0.41 9.90
N GLY A 139 5.71 -1.32 8.92
CA GLY A 139 4.86 -2.53 8.81
C GLY A 139 5.15 -3.60 9.87
N ALA A 140 6.28 -3.49 10.59
CA ALA A 140 6.66 -4.40 11.66
C ALA A 140 5.99 -4.08 13.01
N LEU A 141 5.45 -2.86 13.17
CA LEU A 141 4.80 -2.43 14.40
C LEU A 141 3.43 -3.09 14.55
N SER A 142 3.04 -3.40 15.79
CA SER A 142 1.70 -3.90 16.12
C SER A 142 0.67 -2.77 16.34
N SER A 143 1.12 -1.51 16.33
CA SER A 143 0.27 -0.32 16.36
C SER A 143 0.98 0.82 15.65
N VAL A 144 0.25 1.54 14.80
CA VAL A 144 0.75 2.70 14.06
C VAL A 144 0.10 3.94 14.64
N SER A 145 0.91 4.93 15.03
CA SER A 145 0.46 6.22 15.59
C SER A 145 0.70 7.42 14.67
N TYR A 146 1.44 7.22 13.57
CA TYR A 146 1.88 8.28 12.68
C TYR A 146 2.27 7.76 11.31
N VAL A 147 2.30 8.65 10.30
CA VAL A 147 2.51 8.29 8.89
C VAL A 147 3.23 9.39 8.12
N CYS A 148 3.79 9.04 6.97
CA CYS A 148 4.29 9.93 5.93
C CYS A 148 3.54 9.67 4.62
N PHE A 149 3.51 10.64 3.71
CA PHE A 149 2.84 10.60 2.42
C PHE A 149 3.78 11.08 1.32
N PHE A 150 3.42 10.83 0.07
CA PHE A 150 4.04 11.48 -1.08
C PHE A 150 3.04 12.43 -1.75
N ASP A 151 3.45 13.67 -1.90
CA ASP A 151 2.76 14.72 -2.65
C ASP A 151 3.16 14.61 -4.12
N MET A 152 2.21 14.15 -4.95
CA MET A 152 2.41 13.96 -6.38
C MET A 152 2.39 15.28 -7.17
N THR A 153 1.80 16.34 -6.62
CA THR A 153 1.71 17.67 -7.27
C THR A 153 3.02 18.41 -7.16
N ASN A 154 3.64 18.39 -5.98
CA ASN A 154 4.88 19.11 -5.69
C ASN A 154 6.09 18.18 -5.59
N HIS A 155 5.97 16.92 -5.99
CA HIS A 155 7.06 15.94 -6.06
C HIS A 155 7.87 15.83 -4.75
N CYS A 156 7.20 15.67 -3.60
CA CYS A 156 7.92 15.60 -2.33
C CYS A 156 7.23 14.74 -1.27
N PHE A 157 8.03 14.20 -0.35
CA PHE A 157 7.50 13.54 0.84
C PHE A 157 6.95 14.57 1.83
N LYS A 158 5.82 14.24 2.46
CA LYS A 158 5.10 15.07 3.42
C LYS A 158 4.73 14.25 4.65
N LYS A 159 4.64 14.89 5.80
CA LYS A 159 4.02 14.32 7.00
C LYS A 159 2.92 15.25 7.50
N PRO A 160 1.94 14.78 8.28
CA PRO A 160 1.05 15.67 9.01
C PRO A 160 1.87 16.71 9.80
N ALA A 161 1.38 17.95 9.95
CA ALA A 161 2.13 18.98 10.71
C ALA A 161 1.95 18.85 12.23
N HIS A 162 1.03 17.99 12.67
CA HIS A 162 0.72 17.72 14.08
C HIS A 162 0.32 16.26 14.24
N LYS A 163 -0.02 15.83 15.47
CA LYS A 163 -0.60 14.51 15.76
C LYS A 163 -1.86 14.27 14.93
N VAL A 164 -1.89 13.15 14.19
CA VAL A 164 -3.03 12.69 13.36
C VAL A 164 -4.32 12.63 14.18
N LEU A 165 -4.22 12.17 15.43
CA LEU A 165 -5.35 11.91 16.33
C LEU A 165 -5.97 13.14 17.02
N SER A 166 -5.37 14.31 16.88
CA SER A 166 -5.81 15.49 17.65
C SER A 166 -6.04 16.72 16.80
N SER A 167 -5.08 17.10 15.95
CA SER A 167 -5.02 18.49 15.47
C SER A 167 -4.29 18.63 14.13
N ALA A 168 -4.01 17.51 13.44
CA ALA A 168 -3.48 17.59 12.09
C ALA A 168 -4.54 18.22 11.18
N THR A 169 -4.27 19.42 10.70
CA THR A 169 -5.14 20.18 9.78
C THR A 169 -4.45 20.51 8.47
N LYS A 170 -3.16 20.19 8.37
CA LYS A 170 -2.29 20.39 7.23
C LYS A 170 -1.12 19.40 7.25
N CYS A 171 -0.39 19.31 6.17
CA CYS A 171 0.88 18.59 6.08
C CYS A 171 2.06 19.56 6.01
N ALA A 172 3.25 19.06 6.29
CA ALA A 172 4.51 19.77 6.20
C ALA A 172 5.56 18.86 5.54
N LYS A 173 6.56 19.47 4.90
CA LYS A 173 7.78 18.76 4.50
C LYS A 173 8.54 18.30 5.77
N PRO A 174 9.31 17.20 5.72
CA PRO A 174 10.33 16.92 6.72
C PRO A 174 11.20 18.16 6.98
N THR A 175 11.55 18.42 8.23
CA THR A 175 12.33 19.61 8.62
C THR A 175 13.79 19.53 8.17
N SER A 176 14.31 18.31 8.05
CA SER A 176 15.65 18.02 7.55
C SER A 176 15.58 17.36 6.18
N ASP A 177 16.10 18.05 5.17
CA ASP A 177 16.30 17.46 3.84
C ASP A 177 17.74 17.63 3.37
N SER A 178 18.25 16.60 2.73
CA SER A 178 19.65 16.45 2.33
C SER A 178 19.73 15.45 1.18
N GLY A 179 20.73 15.60 0.30
CA GLY A 179 20.87 14.71 -0.86
C GLY A 179 21.38 13.32 -0.54
N SER A 180 21.86 13.09 0.69
CA SER A 180 22.40 11.82 1.13
C SER A 180 21.45 11.12 2.10
N PRO A 181 20.99 9.89 1.80
CA PRO A 181 21.15 9.15 0.54
C PRO A 181 20.21 9.61 -0.59
N PHE A 182 19.15 10.36 -0.29
CA PHE A 182 18.26 10.97 -1.28
C PHE A 182 17.53 12.19 -0.71
N TYR A 183 17.05 13.11 -1.55
CA TYR A 183 16.20 14.22 -1.10
C TYR A 183 14.77 13.78 -0.87
N PHE A 184 14.09 14.28 0.16
CA PHE A 184 12.64 14.14 0.32
C PHE A 184 11.89 15.05 -0.65
N ASP A 185 12.44 16.22 -0.96
CA ASP A 185 11.96 17.09 -2.03
C ASP A 185 12.64 16.72 -3.35
N GLN A 186 11.91 16.05 -4.25
CA GLN A 186 12.46 15.52 -5.50
C GLN A 186 12.77 16.61 -6.52
N ASN A 187 12.34 17.85 -6.31
CA ASN A 187 12.70 18.98 -7.16
C ASN A 187 14.19 19.35 -7.05
N ASN A 188 14.90 18.82 -6.05
CA ASN A 188 16.35 18.95 -5.94
C ASN A 188 17.12 18.05 -6.94
N TYR A 189 16.41 17.21 -7.71
CA TYR A 189 16.99 16.46 -8.82
C TYR A 189 16.71 17.14 -10.15
N THR A 190 17.63 16.96 -11.10
CA THR A 190 17.44 17.32 -12.50
C THR A 190 17.81 16.10 -13.36
N PRO A 191 16.83 15.45 -14.01
CA PRO A 191 15.40 15.76 -14.00
C PRO A 191 14.71 15.48 -12.65
N VAL A 192 13.54 16.09 -12.45
CA VAL A 192 12.70 15.86 -11.25
C VAL A 192 12.27 14.40 -11.20
N ARG A 193 12.31 13.81 -10.00
CA ARG A 193 11.86 12.44 -9.78
C ARG A 193 10.41 12.37 -9.31
N GLN A 194 9.69 11.35 -9.77
CA GLN A 194 8.32 11.06 -9.38
C GLN A 194 8.18 9.63 -8.88
N ILE A 195 7.25 9.40 -7.94
CA ILE A 195 6.97 8.05 -7.45
C ILE A 195 6.22 7.21 -8.50
N VAL A 196 6.64 5.95 -8.64
CA VAL A 196 6.00 4.92 -9.48
C VAL A 196 5.27 3.92 -8.58
N TYR A 197 5.97 3.40 -7.58
CA TYR A 197 5.46 2.40 -6.64
C TYR A 197 5.94 2.72 -5.22
N GLY A 198 5.14 2.43 -4.22
CA GLY A 198 5.56 2.53 -2.82
C GLY A 198 4.79 1.57 -1.94
N GLU A 199 5.44 1.08 -0.88
CA GLU A 199 4.81 0.19 0.09
C GLU A 199 5.55 0.19 1.43
N ASN A 200 4.92 -0.43 2.43
CA ASN A 200 5.50 -0.66 3.75
C ASN A 200 5.98 -2.10 3.85
N GLY A 201 7.28 -2.29 4.04
CA GLY A 201 7.87 -3.61 4.27
C GLY A 201 7.63 -4.11 5.69
N TYR A 202 7.83 -5.41 5.87
CA TYR A 202 7.76 -6.07 7.19
C TYR A 202 9.16 -6.34 7.76
N GLY A 203 10.11 -6.76 6.92
CA GLY A 203 11.51 -6.95 7.28
C GLY A 203 12.27 -5.63 7.50
N ASN A 204 13.51 -5.74 8.00
CA ASN A 204 14.37 -4.60 8.31
C ASN A 204 13.68 -3.54 9.18
N ASP A 205 13.08 -3.96 10.30
CA ASP A 205 12.33 -3.11 11.24
C ASP A 205 11.15 -2.36 10.60
N GLY A 206 10.56 -2.97 9.56
CA GLY A 206 9.41 -2.45 8.85
C GLY A 206 9.72 -1.20 8.04
N ARG A 207 10.88 -1.13 7.38
CA ARG A 207 11.19 -0.02 6.45
C ARG A 207 10.12 0.13 5.38
N SER A 208 9.86 1.37 4.99
CA SER A 208 9.08 1.72 3.81
C SER A 208 10.00 1.86 2.60
N TYR A 209 9.43 1.62 1.42
CA TYR A 209 10.14 1.64 0.15
C TYR A 209 9.39 2.49 -0.87
N ALA A 210 10.14 3.19 -1.71
CA ALA A 210 9.60 3.92 -2.85
C ALA A 210 10.45 3.65 -4.10
N LEU A 211 9.80 3.24 -5.18
CA LEU A 211 10.36 3.23 -6.52
C LEU A 211 10.06 4.57 -7.18
N MET A 212 11.10 5.29 -7.55
CA MET A 212 11.03 6.59 -8.21
C MET A 212 11.49 6.46 -9.66
N THR A 213 11.01 7.35 -10.53
CA THR A 213 11.46 7.50 -11.91
C THR A 213 11.76 8.96 -12.23
N ASP A 214 12.53 9.23 -13.27
CA ASP A 214 12.70 10.58 -13.85
C ASP A 214 12.29 10.61 -15.32
N SER A 215 12.30 11.80 -15.93
CA SER A 215 11.92 11.97 -17.34
C SER A 215 12.91 11.36 -18.34
N ASP A 216 14.12 11.03 -17.89
CA ASP A 216 15.14 10.35 -18.71
C ASP A 216 14.92 8.82 -18.71
N GLY A 217 13.91 8.33 -17.98
CA GLY A 217 13.58 6.93 -17.86
C GLY A 217 14.44 6.17 -16.87
N ASN A 218 15.17 6.84 -15.97
CA ASN A 218 15.93 6.18 -14.92
C ASN A 218 15.04 5.85 -13.73
N TYR A 219 15.33 4.72 -13.06
CA TYR A 219 14.61 4.30 -11.86
C TYR A 219 15.50 4.26 -10.63
N TYR A 220 14.92 4.58 -9.47
CA TYR A 220 15.62 4.64 -8.19
C TYR A 220 14.78 4.02 -7.08
N VAL A 221 15.37 3.14 -6.28
CA VAL A 221 14.76 2.59 -5.06
C VAL A 221 15.23 3.39 -3.88
N TYR A 222 14.29 3.91 -3.09
CA TYR A 222 14.54 4.53 -1.80
C TYR A 222 14.06 3.62 -0.68
N SER A 223 14.83 3.56 0.41
CA SER A 223 14.42 2.91 1.66
C SER A 223 14.50 3.90 2.82
N PHE A 224 13.47 3.93 3.65
CA PHE A 224 13.37 4.83 4.80
C PHE A 224 12.46 4.25 5.89
N THR A 225 12.69 4.66 7.14
CA THR A 225 11.75 4.41 8.23
C THR A 225 10.84 5.63 8.37
N ALA A 226 9.53 5.41 8.25
CA ALA A 226 8.53 6.45 8.49
C ALA A 226 8.56 6.96 9.95
N PRO A 227 8.20 8.24 10.19
CA PRO A 227 8.21 8.81 11.53
C PRO A 227 7.13 8.17 12.41
N THR A 228 7.42 8.02 13.71
CA THR A 228 6.49 7.47 14.71
C THR A 228 5.74 8.56 15.50
N ALA A 229 6.16 9.82 15.36
CA ALA A 229 5.55 10.97 16.02
C ALA A 229 5.70 12.24 15.16
N TYR A 230 4.90 13.27 15.44
CA TYR A 230 4.91 14.51 14.65
C TYR A 230 6.21 15.31 14.76
N THR A 231 6.91 15.19 15.89
CA THR A 231 8.19 15.87 16.15
C THR A 231 9.38 15.23 15.46
N SER A 232 9.24 14.02 14.89
CA SER A 232 10.30 13.33 14.17
C SER A 232 10.09 13.34 12.66
N ASP A 233 11.20 13.34 11.93
CA ASP A 233 11.21 13.17 10.48
C ASP A 233 11.43 11.71 10.10
N PRO A 234 11.07 11.30 8.87
CA PRO A 234 11.44 9.98 8.37
C PRO A 234 12.97 9.83 8.32
N ILE A 235 13.46 8.63 8.65
CA ILE A 235 14.89 8.30 8.65
C ILE A 235 15.24 7.66 7.31
N LYS A 236 16.17 8.25 6.56
CA LYS A 236 16.64 7.73 5.28
C LYS A 236 17.64 6.59 5.51
N HIS A 237 17.54 5.48 4.75
CA HIS A 237 18.50 4.37 4.82
C HIS A 237 19.41 4.32 3.60
N TYR A 238 18.84 4.22 2.40
CA TYR A 238 19.62 4.17 1.17
C TYR A 238 18.79 4.62 -0.04
N ALA A 239 19.52 4.91 -1.13
CA ALA A 239 18.98 5.04 -2.46
C ALA A 239 19.86 4.26 -3.45
N ARG A 240 19.24 3.52 -4.37
CA ARG A 240 19.94 2.74 -5.40
C ARG A 240 19.29 2.98 -6.76
N LYS A 241 20.12 3.25 -7.77
CA LYS A 241 19.66 3.31 -9.17
C LYS A 241 19.49 1.88 -9.70
N ILE A 242 18.40 1.62 -10.42
CA ILE A 242 18.20 0.36 -11.14
C ILE A 242 19.09 0.35 -12.38
N ASP A 243 19.85 -0.72 -12.58
CA ASP A 243 20.57 -0.96 -13.82
C ASP A 243 19.63 -1.60 -14.84
N LEU A 244 19.08 -0.77 -15.73
CA LEU A 244 18.15 -1.20 -16.77
C LEU A 244 18.79 -2.10 -17.85
N SER A 245 20.12 -2.20 -17.89
CA SER A 245 20.80 -3.16 -18.76
C SER A 245 20.70 -4.60 -18.24
N VAL A 246 20.45 -4.76 -16.94
CA VAL A 246 20.28 -6.06 -16.26
C VAL A 246 18.81 -6.32 -15.91
N ALA A 247 18.08 -5.31 -15.42
CA ALA A 247 16.68 -5.42 -15.07
C ALA A 247 15.79 -5.50 -16.34
N THR A 248 15.72 -6.70 -16.92
CA THR A 248 15.01 -7.00 -18.17
C THR A 248 13.59 -6.44 -18.17
N ASP A 249 13.26 -5.66 -19.19
CA ASP A 249 11.92 -5.08 -19.41
C ASP A 249 11.33 -4.29 -18.23
N PHE A 250 12.15 -3.84 -17.27
CA PHE A 250 11.69 -3.19 -16.04
C PHE A 250 10.76 -2.00 -16.28
N ALA A 251 11.03 -1.18 -17.31
CA ALA A 251 10.19 -0.03 -17.67
C ALA A 251 8.78 -0.41 -18.16
N LYS A 252 8.55 -1.67 -18.54
CA LYS A 252 7.24 -2.21 -18.97
C LYS A 252 6.49 -2.89 -17.83
N ALA A 253 7.06 -2.91 -16.61
CA ALA A 253 6.50 -3.67 -15.52
C ALA A 253 5.17 -3.08 -15.03
N SER A 254 4.24 -3.98 -14.71
CA SER A 254 2.85 -3.66 -14.34
C SER A 254 2.58 -3.81 -12.85
N HIS A 255 3.40 -4.60 -12.15
CA HIS A 255 3.30 -4.82 -10.71
C HIS A 255 4.70 -4.83 -10.10
N TYR A 256 4.79 -4.48 -8.82
CA TYR A 256 6.02 -4.43 -8.05
C TYR A 256 5.80 -4.92 -6.63
N ALA A 257 6.83 -5.47 -6.00
CA ALA A 257 6.88 -5.76 -4.57
C ALA A 257 8.34 -5.78 -4.09
N PHE A 258 8.63 -5.23 -2.91
CA PHE A 258 9.97 -5.20 -2.33
C PHE A 258 10.15 -6.33 -1.33
N PHE A 259 11.15 -7.18 -1.58
CA PHE A 259 11.56 -8.15 -0.57
C PHE A 259 12.35 -7.46 0.53
N SER A 260 11.64 -7.07 1.58
CA SER A 260 12.15 -6.15 2.60
C SER A 260 13.34 -6.60 3.45
N ASN A 261 13.83 -7.85 3.35
CA ASN A 261 15.09 -8.26 4.00
C ASN A 261 16.33 -7.89 3.17
N GLN A 262 16.18 -7.82 1.85
CA GLN A 262 17.30 -7.59 0.93
C GLN A 262 17.01 -6.47 -0.07
N MET A 263 18.03 -6.14 -0.87
CA MET A 263 17.92 -5.18 -1.96
C MET A 263 17.34 -5.85 -3.22
N ILE A 264 16.17 -6.50 -3.07
CA ILE A 264 15.49 -7.20 -4.16
C ILE A 264 14.12 -6.57 -4.40
N ILE A 265 13.84 -6.27 -5.67
CA ILE A 265 12.51 -5.90 -6.16
C ILE A 265 11.96 -7.01 -7.05
N LEU A 266 10.77 -7.48 -6.72
CA LEU A 266 9.96 -8.32 -7.58
C LEU A 266 9.16 -7.44 -8.52
N TYR A 267 9.07 -7.80 -9.80
CA TYR A 267 8.24 -7.09 -10.77
C TYR A 267 7.71 -8.02 -11.84
N SER A 268 6.62 -7.65 -12.52
CA SER A 268 6.01 -8.50 -13.55
C SER A 268 5.81 -7.79 -14.89
N VAL A 269 6.08 -8.53 -15.97
CA VAL A 269 5.84 -8.12 -17.36
C VAL A 269 5.06 -9.23 -18.06
N GLY A 270 3.78 -8.98 -18.36
CA GLY A 270 2.90 -9.99 -18.96
C GLY A 270 2.77 -11.23 -18.06
N ASN A 271 3.28 -12.36 -18.53
CA ASN A 271 3.30 -13.64 -17.81
C ASN A 271 4.60 -13.95 -17.06
N VAL A 272 5.60 -13.06 -17.10
CA VAL A 272 6.91 -13.31 -16.49
C VAL A 272 7.04 -12.52 -15.19
N LEU A 273 7.38 -13.24 -14.13
CA LEU A 273 7.80 -12.68 -12.85
C LEU A 273 9.32 -12.55 -12.85
N TYR A 274 9.83 -11.38 -12.48
CA TYR A 274 11.24 -11.13 -12.27
C TYR A 274 11.52 -10.82 -10.81
N ALA A 275 12.68 -11.24 -10.33
CA ALA A 275 13.30 -10.81 -9.10
C ALA A 275 14.65 -10.20 -9.45
N TYR A 276 14.82 -8.91 -9.18
CA TYR A 276 16.04 -8.16 -9.47
C TYR A 276 16.70 -7.70 -8.18
N ASP A 277 17.93 -8.15 -7.97
CA ASP A 277 18.80 -7.70 -6.90
C ASP A 277 19.55 -6.44 -7.36
N TYR A 278 19.12 -5.28 -6.86
CA TYR A 278 19.68 -3.99 -7.22
C TYR A 278 20.93 -3.61 -6.40
N ASN A 279 21.50 -4.56 -5.66
CA ASN A 279 22.81 -4.45 -5.03
C ASN A 279 23.87 -5.28 -5.77
N ARG A 280 23.51 -6.50 -6.20
CA ARG A 280 24.39 -7.39 -6.96
C ARG A 280 24.28 -7.22 -8.48
N ASN A 281 23.24 -6.53 -8.96
CA ASN A 281 22.85 -6.46 -10.37
C ASN A 281 22.70 -7.87 -10.95
N ASP A 282 21.82 -8.64 -10.32
CA ASP A 282 21.50 -10.03 -10.67
C ASP A 282 19.98 -10.15 -10.85
N VAL A 283 19.54 -10.93 -11.83
CA VAL A 283 18.11 -11.09 -12.14
C VAL A 283 17.75 -12.55 -12.32
N LYS A 284 16.62 -12.94 -11.75
CA LYS A 284 15.99 -14.24 -11.96
C LYS A 284 14.58 -14.04 -12.49
N SER A 285 14.18 -14.86 -13.45
CA SER A 285 12.84 -14.84 -14.01
C SER A 285 12.14 -16.18 -13.85
N ILE A 286 10.82 -16.15 -13.72
CA ILE A 286 9.94 -17.31 -13.69
C ILE A 286 8.80 -17.02 -14.68
N ASP A 287 8.66 -17.88 -15.69
CA ASP A 287 7.47 -17.87 -16.55
C ASP A 287 6.31 -18.47 -15.77
N MET A 288 5.26 -17.67 -15.57
CA MET A 288 4.06 -18.06 -14.83
C MET A 288 3.00 -18.71 -15.71
N GLY A 289 3.24 -18.79 -17.03
CA GLY A 289 2.38 -19.42 -18.04
C GLY A 289 1.11 -18.65 -18.42
N ALA A 290 0.77 -17.59 -17.70
CA ALA A 290 -0.41 -16.76 -17.91
C ALA A 290 -0.19 -15.34 -17.40
N GLU A 291 -1.02 -14.39 -17.83
CA GLU A 291 -0.94 -12.97 -17.42
C GLU A 291 -0.90 -12.87 -15.90
N ILE A 292 0.10 -12.18 -15.34
CA ILE A 292 0.17 -11.86 -13.91
C ILE A 292 -0.76 -10.68 -13.63
N THR A 293 -1.69 -10.88 -12.70
CA THR A 293 -2.76 -9.93 -12.39
C THR A 293 -2.69 -9.36 -10.98
N TYR A 294 -1.82 -9.94 -10.15
CA TYR A 294 -1.52 -9.45 -8.81
C TYR A 294 -0.14 -9.96 -8.37
N LEU A 295 0.61 -9.10 -7.68
CA LEU A 295 1.89 -9.40 -7.04
C LEU A 295 1.99 -8.57 -5.76
N ALA A 296 2.27 -9.22 -4.64
CA ALA A 296 2.55 -8.53 -3.37
C ALA A 296 3.36 -9.43 -2.43
N MET A 297 4.18 -8.82 -1.57
CA MET A 297 4.68 -9.53 -0.39
C MET A 297 3.51 -9.86 0.54
N GLU A 298 3.56 -11.01 1.20
CA GLU A 298 2.48 -11.51 2.05
C GLU A 298 3.09 -11.98 3.37
N HIS A 299 3.10 -11.08 4.35
CA HIS A 299 3.64 -11.36 5.67
C HIS A 299 2.54 -11.60 6.71
N GLN A 300 1.26 -11.30 6.39
CA GLN A 300 0.19 -11.36 7.37
C GLN A 300 -0.08 -12.78 7.84
N SER A 301 -0.08 -13.78 6.96
CA SER A 301 -0.46 -15.16 7.29
C SER A 301 0.52 -15.88 8.21
N SER A 302 1.81 -15.57 8.12
CA SER A 302 2.88 -16.31 8.80
C SER A 302 3.87 -15.42 9.57
N LEU A 303 3.70 -14.09 9.56
CA LEU A 303 4.63 -13.12 10.14
C LEU A 303 6.07 -13.25 9.59
N THR A 304 6.19 -13.60 8.31
CA THR A 304 7.49 -13.71 7.63
C THR A 304 7.66 -12.65 6.52
N PRO A 305 8.85 -12.02 6.39
CA PRO A 305 9.12 -11.11 5.28
C PRO A 305 9.46 -11.83 3.96
N THR A 306 9.60 -13.15 3.98
CA THR A 306 10.09 -13.95 2.84
C THR A 306 9.00 -14.36 1.86
N ASP A 307 7.74 -14.27 2.25
CA ASP A 307 6.63 -14.83 1.49
C ASP A 307 6.00 -13.78 0.58
N PHE A 308 5.60 -14.21 -0.61
CA PHE A 308 4.88 -13.38 -1.56
C PHE A 308 3.83 -14.19 -2.32
N VAL A 309 2.82 -13.49 -2.83
CA VAL A 309 1.72 -14.07 -3.60
C VAL A 309 1.73 -13.54 -5.02
N VAL A 310 1.42 -14.42 -5.96
CA VAL A 310 1.25 -14.10 -7.37
C VAL A 310 -0.09 -14.65 -7.84
N ALA A 311 -0.91 -13.82 -8.47
CA ALA A 311 -2.11 -14.27 -9.16
C ALA A 311 -1.89 -14.22 -10.68
N THR A 312 -2.38 -15.24 -11.38
CA THR A 312 -2.35 -15.32 -12.83
C THR A 312 -3.75 -15.53 -13.39
N TYR A 313 -3.99 -15.09 -14.63
CA TYR A 313 -5.25 -15.35 -15.33
C TYR A 313 -5.05 -15.71 -16.80
N SER A 314 -5.79 -16.71 -17.27
CA SER A 314 -5.97 -17.00 -18.69
C SER A 314 -7.40 -17.48 -18.98
N ASN A 315 -7.83 -17.43 -20.25
CA ASN A 315 -9.16 -17.91 -20.62
C ASN A 315 -9.34 -19.42 -20.39
N SER A 316 -8.28 -20.21 -20.50
CA SER A 316 -8.27 -21.67 -20.35
C SER A 316 -8.18 -22.11 -18.89
N GLU A 317 -7.28 -21.54 -18.10
CA GLU A 317 -7.03 -21.96 -16.71
C GLU A 317 -7.81 -21.14 -15.66
N LYS A 318 -8.40 -20.02 -16.08
CA LYS A 318 -9.01 -19.00 -15.20
C LYS A 318 -7.99 -18.46 -14.20
N GLY A 319 -8.45 -17.98 -13.04
CA GLY A 319 -7.60 -17.37 -12.03
C GLY A 319 -6.90 -18.42 -11.17
N ILE A 320 -5.60 -18.24 -10.94
CA ILE A 320 -4.83 -19.07 -10.01
C ILE A 320 -3.98 -18.16 -9.14
N VAL A 321 -4.13 -18.26 -7.83
CA VAL A 321 -3.27 -17.62 -6.84
C VAL A 321 -2.27 -18.65 -6.32
N ARG A 322 -0.99 -18.28 -6.28
CA ARG A 322 0.11 -19.12 -5.79
C ARG A 322 0.93 -18.35 -4.77
N LYS A 323 1.37 -19.03 -3.71
CA LYS A 323 2.32 -18.50 -2.74
C LYS A 323 3.73 -19.04 -2.99
N TYR A 324 4.72 -18.19 -2.78
CA TYR A 324 6.14 -18.49 -2.92
C TYR A 324 6.89 -17.93 -1.71
N SER A 325 8.08 -18.46 -1.44
CA SER A 325 9.08 -17.80 -0.59
C SER A 325 10.28 -17.40 -1.43
N ILE A 326 10.88 -16.26 -1.09
CA ILE A 326 12.22 -15.86 -1.51
C ILE A 326 13.18 -15.96 -0.33
N ALA A 327 14.32 -16.62 -0.51
CA ALA A 327 15.28 -16.84 0.55
C ALA A 327 16.05 -15.56 0.89
N ASP A 328 16.36 -15.38 2.17
CA ASP A 328 17.30 -14.37 2.64
C ASP A 328 18.75 -14.85 2.44
N ASN A 329 19.15 -15.03 1.18
CA ASN A 329 20.50 -15.41 0.79
C ASN A 329 21.22 -14.26 0.08
N VAL A 330 22.30 -13.74 0.68
CA VAL A 330 23.04 -12.58 0.13
C VAL A 330 23.81 -12.89 -1.15
N ASN A 331 23.95 -14.17 -1.52
CA ASN A 331 24.78 -14.59 -2.66
C ASN A 331 23.96 -14.97 -3.91
N SER A 332 22.66 -15.24 -3.77
CA SER A 332 21.83 -15.80 -4.84
C SER A 332 20.34 -15.49 -4.64
N ILE A 333 19.60 -15.40 -5.75
CA ILE A 333 18.14 -15.31 -5.73
C ILE A 333 17.54 -16.72 -5.77
N GLU A 334 16.97 -17.14 -4.65
CA GLU A 334 16.33 -18.44 -4.49
C GLU A 334 14.83 -18.26 -4.20
N ILE A 335 13.99 -18.76 -5.11
CA ILE A 335 12.53 -18.70 -5.00
C ILE A 335 12.01 -20.13 -5.00
N THR A 336 11.18 -20.44 -4.01
CA THR A 336 10.60 -21.76 -3.81
C THR A 336 9.07 -21.65 -3.77
N PRO A 337 8.34 -22.41 -4.60
CA PRO A 337 6.88 -22.43 -4.55
C PRO A 337 6.37 -23.19 -3.31
N HIS A 338 5.29 -22.69 -2.71
CA HIS A 338 4.55 -23.44 -1.71
C HIS A 338 3.56 -24.37 -2.40
N ALA A 339 3.94 -25.64 -2.55
CA ALA A 339 3.19 -26.60 -3.38
C ALA A 339 1.72 -26.82 -2.97
N ARG A 340 1.37 -26.55 -1.70
CA ARG A 340 0.00 -26.69 -1.17
C ARG A 340 -0.78 -25.37 -1.12
N GLU A 341 -0.12 -24.24 -1.29
CA GLU A 341 -0.73 -22.91 -1.20
C GLU A 341 -1.02 -22.40 -2.61
N VAL A 342 -1.94 -23.10 -3.26
CA VAL A 342 -2.42 -22.83 -4.61
C VAL A 342 -3.94 -22.81 -4.60
N TRP A 343 -4.53 -21.66 -4.94
CA TRP A 343 -5.97 -21.46 -4.93
C TRP A 343 -6.46 -21.17 -6.34
N LYS A 344 -7.38 -22.01 -6.85
CA LYS A 344 -8.02 -21.82 -8.15
C LYS A 344 -9.33 -21.05 -7.99
N THR A 345 -9.62 -20.17 -8.93
CA THR A 345 -10.86 -19.39 -8.99
C THR A 345 -11.30 -19.17 -10.43
N GLY A 346 -12.60 -19.00 -10.65
CA GLY A 346 -13.14 -18.63 -11.96
C GLY A 346 -12.86 -17.18 -12.37
N LEU A 347 -12.35 -16.36 -11.46
CA LEU A 347 -12.27 -14.90 -11.59
C LEU A 347 -10.84 -14.40 -11.86
N LYS A 348 -10.73 -13.22 -12.46
CA LYS A 348 -9.45 -12.48 -12.54
C LYS A 348 -9.20 -11.79 -11.20
N VAL A 349 -8.11 -12.15 -10.53
CA VAL A 349 -7.80 -11.66 -9.17
C VAL A 349 -6.97 -10.39 -9.26
N VAL A 350 -7.41 -9.32 -8.60
CA VAL A 350 -6.70 -8.02 -8.55
C VAL A 350 -6.08 -7.71 -7.19
N ARG A 351 -6.51 -8.42 -6.14
CA ARG A 351 -6.06 -8.22 -4.76
C ARG A 351 -6.25 -9.49 -3.95
N VAL A 352 -5.32 -9.76 -3.06
CA VAL A 352 -5.41 -10.83 -2.05
C VAL A 352 -5.11 -10.22 -0.70
N LEU A 353 -5.97 -10.49 0.29
CA LEU A 353 -5.79 -10.10 1.67
C LEU A 353 -5.91 -11.33 2.56
N TRP A 354 -5.12 -11.37 3.63
CA TRP A 354 -5.28 -12.38 4.67
C TRP A 354 -6.43 -12.00 5.61
N LYS A 355 -7.25 -12.99 5.96
CA LYS A 355 -8.30 -12.87 6.96
C LYS A 355 -8.22 -14.06 7.92
N TYR A 356 -8.22 -13.78 9.22
CA TYR A 356 -8.26 -14.79 10.25
C TYR A 356 -9.64 -15.47 10.29
N SER A 357 -9.68 -16.80 10.21
CA SER A 357 -10.93 -17.58 10.12
C SER A 357 -11.50 -18.02 11.47
N ASN A 358 -10.72 -17.99 12.55
CA ASN A 358 -11.18 -18.52 13.84
C ASN A 358 -11.78 -17.40 14.69
N TYR A 359 -12.99 -16.94 14.39
CA TYR A 359 -13.92 -16.41 15.38
C TYR A 359 -15.33 -16.35 14.87
#